data_AF-K0NY38-F1
#
_entry.id   AF-K0NY38-F1
#
_cell.length_a   1.000
_cell.length_b   1.000
_cell.length_c   1.000
_cell.angle_alpha   90.00
_cell.angle_beta   90.00
_cell.angle_gamma   90.00
#
_symmetry.space_group_name_H-M   'P 1'
#
loop_
_entity.id
_entity.type
_entity.pdbx_description
1 polymer ?
#
loop_
_entity_poly.entity_id
_entity_poly.type
_entity_poly.pdbx_seq_one_letter_code
_entity_poly.pdbx_strand_id
1 'polypeptide(L)'
;MKIVDPYSKLEQLEQQLEKMLKSVQSLKGEVLETLKENTELKVENQLLREKLDKLTAKEHGSKNQNGMTVLKQIYQSGYHICNMYYGTHRDPSADCMFCLDILDNFGKKSGHK
;
A
#
# COMPACT_ATOMS: atom_id res chain seq x y z
N MET A 1 55.40 -19.09 42.05
CA MET A 1 53.99 -19.09 41.56
C MET A 1 53.35 -17.84 42.13
N LYS A 2 53.06 -16.82 41.30
CA LYS A 2 52.54 -15.53 41.79
C LYS A 2 51.19 -15.79 42.45
N ILE A 3 51.11 -15.58 43.77
CA ILE A 3 49.85 -15.59 44.50
C ILE A 3 49.05 -14.43 43.92
N VAL A 4 48.10 -14.73 43.05
CA VAL A 4 47.14 -13.73 42.60
C VAL A 4 46.33 -13.38 43.83
N ASP A 5 46.54 -12.17 44.34
CA ASP A 5 45.91 -11.67 45.56
C ASP A 5 44.38 -11.79 45.40
N PRO A 6 43.68 -12.56 46.25
CA PRO A 6 42.23 -12.71 46.17
C PRO A 6 41.48 -11.37 46.18
N TYR A 7 42.04 -10.32 46.77
CA TYR A 7 41.49 -8.96 46.68
C TYR A 7 41.49 -8.41 45.25
N SER A 8 42.56 -8.64 44.48
CA SER A 8 42.63 -8.21 43.08
C SER A 8 41.58 -8.90 42.18
N LYS A 9 41.20 -10.14 42.50
CA LYS A 9 40.11 -10.85 41.78
C LYS A 9 38.74 -10.28 42.14
N LEU A 10 38.54 -9.90 43.40
CA LEU A 10 37.33 -9.21 43.86
C LEU A 10 37.17 -7.85 43.16
N GLU A 11 38.24 -7.07 43.08
CA GLU A 11 38.25 -5.78 42.38
C GLU A 11 37.96 -5.94 40.88
N GLN A 12 38.51 -6.98 40.23
CA GLN A 12 38.18 -7.30 38.84
C GLN A 12 36.71 -7.67 38.63
N LEU A 13 36.12 -8.45 39.55
CA LEU A 13 34.70 -8.80 39.50
C LEU A 13 33.81 -7.58 39.70
N GLU A 14 34.17 -6.68 40.61
CA GLU A 14 33.47 -5.42 40.82
C GLU A 14 33.47 -4.57 39.55
N GLN A 15 34.63 -4.40 38.91
CA GLN A 15 34.74 -3.68 37.64
C GLN A 15 33.95 -4.35 36.50
N GLN A 16 33.87 -5.68 36.48
CA GLN A 16 33.05 -6.42 35.50
C GLN A 16 31.55 -6.20 35.74
N LEU A 17 31.11 -6.20 37.00
CA LEU A 17 29.71 -5.91 37.36
C LEU A 17 29.33 -4.48 36.99
N GLU A 18 30.21 -3.51 37.23
CA GLU A 18 29.97 -2.12 36.80
C GLU A 18 29.86 -2.00 35.28
N LYS A 19 30.73 -2.67 34.53
CA LYS A 19 30.66 -2.69 33.06
C LYS A 19 29.36 -3.32 32.59
N MET A 20 28.96 -4.44 33.20
CA MET A 20 27.71 -5.12 32.86
C MET A 20 26.50 -4.25 33.17
N LEU A 21 26.49 -3.54 34.30
CA LEU A 21 25.43 -2.59 34.64
C LEU A 21 25.32 -1.47 33.59
N LYS A 22 26.45 -0.90 33.17
CA LYS A 22 26.49 0.11 32.10
C LYS A 22 25.97 -0.44 30.77
N SER A 23 26.35 -1.67 30.40
CA SER A 23 25.82 -2.33 29.20
C SER A 23 24.31 -2.53 29.26
N VAL A 24 23.76 -2.95 30.41
CA VAL A 24 22.31 -3.08 30.61
C VAL A 24 21.60 -1.74 30.51
N GLN A 25 22.20 -0.67 31.03
CA GLN A 25 21.66 0.69 30.90
C GLN A 25 21.63 1.17 29.44
N SER A 26 22.70 0.93 28.67
CA SER A 26 22.74 1.23 27.23
C SER A 26 21.67 0.47 26.47
N LEU A 27 21.60 -0.84 26.67
CA LEU A 27 20.63 -1.70 26.00
C LEU A 27 19.19 -1.30 26.32
N LYS A 28 18.91 -0.91 27.56
CA LYS A 28 17.60 -0.37 27.94
C LYS A 28 17.25 0.88 27.13
N GLY A 29 18.21 1.78 26.91
CA GLY A 29 18.02 2.97 26.07
C GLY A 29 17.71 2.61 24.62
N GLU A 30 18.49 1.70 24.03
CA GLU A 30 18.30 1.23 22.66
C GLU A 30 16.94 0.55 22.45
N VAL A 31 16.52 -0.28 23.41
CA VAL A 31 15.21 -0.94 23.38
C VAL A 31 14.08 0.10 23.46
N LEU A 32 14.21 1.13 24.29
CA LEU A 32 13.20 2.19 24.38
C LEU A 32 13.06 2.97 23.07
N GLU A 33 14.17 3.34 22.44
CA GLU A 33 14.10 4.06 21.15
C GLU A 33 13.51 3.17 20.05
N THR A 34 13.92 1.90 19.99
CA THR A 34 13.37 0.93 19.03
C THR A 34 11.86 0.74 19.22
N LEU A 35 11.38 0.67 20.47
CA LEU A 35 9.96 0.56 20.76
C LEU A 35 9.20 1.81 20.32
N LYS A 36 9.76 3.00 20.56
CA LYS A 36 9.17 4.26 20.12
C LYS A 36 9.05 4.32 18.59
N GLU A 37 10.13 4.06 17.86
CA GLU A 37 10.10 3.98 16.39
C GLU A 37 9.08 2.94 15.90
N ASN A 38 9.02 1.76 16.53
CA ASN A 38 8.05 0.74 16.17
C ASN A 38 6.60 1.20 16.37
N THR A 39 6.31 1.95 17.44
CA THR A 39 4.98 2.51 17.68
C THR A 39 4.62 3.57 16.65
N GLU A 40 5.54 4.48 16.32
CA GLU A 40 5.35 5.51 15.29
C GLU A 40 5.08 4.87 13.93
N LEU A 41 5.89 3.89 13.52
CA LEU A 41 5.71 3.15 12.27
C LEU A 41 4.39 2.39 12.22
N LYS A 42 3.94 1.79 13.32
CA LYS A 42 2.64 1.10 13.38
C LYS A 42 1.49 2.07 13.15
N VAL A 43 1.54 3.24 13.77
CA VAL A 43 0.53 4.29 13.58
C VAL A 43 0.53 4.80 12.14
N GLU A 44 1.71 5.10 11.59
CA GLU A 44 1.82 5.53 10.19
C GLU A 44 1.30 4.47 9.22
N ASN A 45 1.66 3.20 9.43
CA ASN A 45 1.18 2.10 8.60
C ASN A 45 -0.35 1.97 8.63
N GLN A 46 -0.97 2.13 9.80
CA GLN A 46 -2.41 2.14 9.93
C GLN A 46 -3.03 3.30 9.14
N LEU A 47 -2.53 4.52 9.30
CA LEU A 47 -3.03 5.70 8.59
C LEU A 47 -2.89 5.57 7.07
N LEU A 48 -1.77 5.01 6.61
CA LEU A 48 -1.54 4.74 5.18
C LEU A 48 -2.54 3.71 4.64
N ARG A 49 -2.84 2.64 5.39
CA ARG A 49 -3.87 1.67 5.03
C ARG A 49 -5.24 2.32 4.97
N GLU A 50 -5.63 3.11 5.96
CA GLU A 50 -6.90 3.83 5.95
C GLU A 50 -7.01 4.81 4.77
N LYS A 51 -5.91 5.48 4.40
CA LYS A 51 -5.87 6.35 3.22
C LYS A 51 -6.01 5.54 1.93
N LEU A 52 -5.33 4.40 1.84
CA LEU A 52 -5.42 3.48 0.71
C LEU A 52 -6.84 2.92 0.59
N ASP A 53 -7.48 2.55 1.69
CA ASP A 53 -8.86 2.07 1.73
C ASP A 53 -9.83 3.17 1.27
N LYS A 54 -9.61 4.43 1.65
CA LYS A 54 -10.43 5.55 1.14
C LYS A 54 -10.24 5.78 -0.36
N LEU A 55 -9.01 5.65 -0.87
CA LEU A 55 -8.73 5.78 -2.30
C LEU A 55 -9.32 4.59 -3.07
N THR A 56 -9.09 3.37 -2.59
CA THR A 56 -9.62 2.16 -3.21
C THR A 56 -11.13 2.05 -3.06
N ALA A 57 -11.76 2.55 -2.00
CA ALA A 57 -13.22 2.65 -1.88
C ALA A 57 -13.80 3.69 -2.86
N LYS A 58 -13.10 4.81 -3.09
CA LYS A 58 -13.45 5.73 -4.20
C LYS A 58 -13.31 5.06 -5.56
N GLU A 59 -12.37 4.13 -5.71
CA GLU A 59 -12.18 3.39 -6.94
C GLU A 59 -13.10 2.14 -7.07
N HIS A 60 -13.43 1.43 -5.99
CA HIS A 60 -14.17 0.15 -5.97
C HIS A 60 -15.65 0.30 -5.58
N GLY A 61 -16.06 1.42 -5.01
CA GLY A 61 -17.47 1.79 -4.83
C GLY A 61 -18.22 1.96 -6.16
N SER A 62 -17.56 1.81 -7.30
CA SER A 62 -18.21 1.79 -8.61
C SER A 62 -17.39 1.13 -9.73
N LYS A 63 -16.63 0.07 -9.45
CA LYS A 63 -15.74 -0.52 -10.48
C LYS A 63 -16.42 -1.38 -11.55
N ASN A 64 -17.74 -1.60 -11.48
CA ASN A 64 -18.50 -2.19 -12.60
C ASN A 64 -19.57 -1.26 -13.19
N GLN A 65 -19.84 -0.10 -12.59
CA GLN A 65 -20.80 0.86 -13.15
C GLN A 65 -20.10 2.13 -13.67
N ASN A 66 -19.01 2.62 -13.05
CA ASN A 66 -18.35 3.85 -13.52
C ASN A 66 -17.64 3.73 -14.87
N GLY A 67 -16.97 2.61 -15.15
CA GLY A 67 -16.26 2.46 -16.43
C GLY A 67 -17.23 2.48 -17.63
N MET A 68 -18.37 1.79 -17.47
CA MET A 68 -19.41 1.74 -18.49
C MET A 68 -20.17 3.05 -18.62
N THR A 69 -20.48 3.73 -17.52
CA THR A 69 -21.16 5.04 -17.59
C THR A 69 -20.28 6.09 -18.27
N VAL A 70 -18.97 6.08 -18.00
CA VAL A 70 -18.01 6.96 -18.68
C VAL A 70 -17.93 6.67 -20.18
N LEU A 71 -17.84 5.40 -20.59
CA LEU A 71 -17.85 5.04 -22.02
C LEU A 71 -19.16 5.44 -22.70
N LYS A 72 -20.31 5.24 -22.04
CA LYS A 72 -21.62 5.67 -22.53
C LYS A 72 -21.70 7.19 -22.68
N GLN A 73 -21.12 7.95 -21.75
CA GLN A 73 -21.06 9.41 -21.82
C GLN A 73 -20.20 9.89 -23.01
N ILE A 74 -19.04 9.27 -23.24
CA ILE A 74 -18.18 9.60 -24.39
C ILE A 74 -18.92 9.31 -25.71
N TYR A 75 -19.61 8.17 -25.80
CA TYR A 75 -20.42 7.81 -26.96
C TYR A 75 -21.57 8.79 -27.22
N GLN A 76 -22.29 9.19 -26.18
CA GLN A 76 -23.38 10.19 -26.24
C GLN A 76 -22.90 11.59 -26.60
N SER A 77 -21.64 11.90 -26.30
CA SER A 77 -21.00 13.17 -26.66
C SER A 77 -20.58 13.21 -28.14
N GLY A 78 -20.84 12.15 -28.90
CA GLY A 78 -20.59 12.07 -30.34
C GLY A 78 -19.21 11.54 -30.71
N TYR A 79 -18.55 10.80 -29.82
CA TYR A 79 -17.22 10.22 -30.07
C TYR A 79 -17.26 8.69 -30.15
N HIS A 80 -16.34 8.12 -30.92
CA HIS A 80 -16.16 6.67 -30.99
C HIS A 80 -15.43 6.13 -29.76
N ILE A 81 -15.90 4.99 -29.23
CA ILE A 81 -15.28 4.25 -28.12
C ILE A 81 -14.69 2.89 -28.55
N CYS A 82 -14.78 2.56 -29.83
CA CYS A 82 -14.20 1.33 -30.38
C CYS A 82 -12.71 1.52 -30.72
N ASN A 83 -11.95 0.42 -30.71
CA ASN A 83 -10.51 0.45 -30.94
C ASN A 83 -10.11 1.08 -32.29
N MET A 84 -10.95 0.95 -33.31
CA MET A 84 -10.64 1.42 -34.66
C MET A 84 -10.65 2.95 -34.81
N TYR A 85 -11.50 3.63 -34.07
CA TYR A 85 -11.77 5.07 -34.25
C TYR A 85 -11.76 5.82 -32.92
N TYR A 86 -11.13 5.26 -31.88
CA TYR A 86 -11.24 5.80 -30.52
C TYR A 86 -10.96 7.31 -30.46
N GLY A 87 -11.93 8.06 -29.91
CA GLY A 87 -11.83 9.51 -29.71
C GLY A 87 -12.08 10.38 -30.95
N THR A 88 -12.39 9.82 -32.12
CA THR A 88 -12.81 10.63 -33.28
C THR A 88 -14.30 10.94 -33.23
N HIS A 89 -14.71 12.00 -33.93
CA HIS A 89 -16.12 12.36 -34.07
C HIS A 89 -16.89 11.32 -34.89
N ARG A 90 -18.07 10.96 -34.41
CA ARG A 90 -19.05 10.13 -35.10
C ARG A 90 -19.86 10.96 -36.09
N ASP A 91 -20.35 10.30 -37.13
CA ASP A 91 -21.40 10.85 -37.98
C ASP A 91 -22.72 10.95 -37.18
N PRO A 92 -23.37 12.13 -37.09
CA PRO A 92 -24.65 12.28 -36.40
C PRO A 92 -25.80 11.45 -36.98
N SER A 93 -25.67 10.99 -38.22
CA SER A 93 -26.68 10.23 -38.95
C SER A 93 -26.46 8.71 -38.92
N ALA A 94 -25.36 8.22 -38.35
CA ALA A 94 -25.02 6.81 -38.33
C ALA A 94 -24.47 6.31 -36.97
N ASP A 95 -24.99 5.18 -36.51
CA ASP A 95 -24.48 4.48 -35.33
C ASP A 95 -23.34 3.52 -35.68
N CYS A 96 -22.27 3.55 -34.87
CA CYS A 96 -21.14 2.64 -35.03
C CYS A 96 -21.44 1.30 -34.36
N MET A 97 -21.65 0.25 -35.15
CA MET A 97 -21.95 -1.11 -34.68
C MET A 97 -20.94 -1.64 -33.65
N PHE A 98 -19.65 -1.35 -33.82
CA PHE A 98 -18.61 -1.77 -32.86
C PHE A 98 -18.70 -1.04 -31.52
N CYS A 99 -19.16 0.21 -31.49
CA CYS A 99 -19.38 0.93 -30.24
C CYS A 99 -20.62 0.37 -29.52
N LEU A 100 -21.67 0.02 -30.25
CA LEU A 100 -22.87 -0.62 -29.70
C LEU A 100 -22.53 -1.98 -29.09
N ASP A 101 -21.73 -2.80 -29.78
CA ASP A 101 -21.29 -4.10 -29.27
C ASP A 101 -20.52 -3.98 -27.95
N ILE A 102 -19.64 -2.98 -27.83
CA ILE A 102 -18.94 -2.66 -26.57
C ILE A 102 -19.94 -2.24 -25.48
N LEU A 103 -20.97 -1.46 -25.80
CA LEU A 103 -21.99 -1.02 -24.84
C LEU A 103 -22.93 -2.17 -24.42
N ASP A 104 -23.14 -3.17 -25.28
CA ASP A 104 -24.04 -4.29 -24.99
C ASP A 104 -23.33 -5.48 -24.30
N ASN A 105 -22.06 -5.75 -24.65
CA ASN A 105 -21.34 -6.95 -24.21
C ASN A 105 -20.52 -6.80 -22.92
N PHE A 106 -20.24 -5.60 -22.44
CA PHE A 106 -19.46 -5.39 -21.21
C PHE A 106 -20.14 -5.94 -19.93
N GLY A 107 -21.41 -6.37 -20.00
CA GLY A 107 -22.15 -7.02 -18.91
C GLY A 107 -22.24 -8.55 -18.99
N LYS A 108 -21.79 -9.19 -20.09
CA LYS A 108 -21.83 -10.65 -20.25
C LYS A 108 -20.43 -11.17 -20.52
N LYS A 109 -19.69 -11.53 -19.48
CA LYS A 109 -18.69 -12.60 -19.64
C LYS A 109 -19.43 -13.92 -19.85
N SER A 110 -19.97 -14.16 -21.04
CA SER A 110 -20.25 -15.53 -21.47
C SER A 110 -18.93 -16.14 -21.90
N GLY A 111 -18.41 -17.04 -21.07
CA GLY A 111 -17.29 -17.88 -21.45
C GLY A 111 -17.55 -18.57 -22.78
N HIS A 112 -16.55 -18.58 -23.63
CA HIS A 112 -16.39 -19.66 -24.60
C HIS A 112 -14.93 -20.08 -24.64
N LYS A 113 -14.83 -21.40 -24.65
CA LYS A 113 -13.67 -22.28 -24.71
C LYS A 113 -12.87 -22.07 -25.98
#